data_AF-A0A7C6GQU3-F1
#
_entry.id   AF-A0A7C6GQU3-F1
#
_cell.length_a   1.000
_cell.length_b   1.000
_cell.length_c   1.000
_cell.angle_alpha   90.00
_cell.angle_beta   90.00
_cell.angle_gamma   90.00
#
_symmetry.space_group_name_H-M   'P 1'
#
loop_
_entity.id
_entity.type
_entity.pdbx_description
1 polymer ?
#
loop_
_entity_poly.entity_id
_entity_poly.type
_entity_poly.pdbx_seq_one_letter_code
_entity_poly.pdbx_strand_id
1 'polypeptide(L)'
;MRIGEKIRRIRTAKVMTQKQLAGDRITRNMLSRIECGVATPSLETLLYIAERLNVSPGYLLAEGEDERMYLKMYRIENIRRAFRGGEFEICRDLCLASGLEGDDEINLVLAECCAKIAKERFREGKLRSAVRYFEEAVEYAGRSAYDSGTIPAEAGVYLRYMRRISTTLGGELPGRKVSDGLAFGDPFCVYVLLLERLADRADGSEPVLPGYEDTSNLLAAHIKASAAMQKGRYHEARELLLGILTSDSTAPDPFYYNVFFDLEICSKETDNYRGAYEYAAGKVSLLERMLSEAES
;
A
#
# COMPACT_ATOMS: atom_id res chain seq x y z
N MET A 1 12.73 1.75 28.71
CA MET A 1 13.17 3.09 29.17
C MET A 1 13.07 3.18 30.68
N ARG A 2 13.87 4.00 31.37
CA ARG A 2 13.68 4.20 32.83
C ARG A 2 12.45 5.08 33.11
N ILE A 3 11.84 4.93 34.28
CA ILE A 3 10.61 5.65 34.68
C ILE A 3 10.69 7.17 34.50
N GLY A 4 11.82 7.78 34.86
CA GLY A 4 12.04 9.22 34.71
C GLY A 4 12.04 9.70 33.26
N GLU A 5 12.63 8.91 32.37
CA GLU A 5 12.67 9.20 30.93
C GLU A 5 11.28 9.11 30.32
N LYS A 6 10.48 8.12 30.75
CA LYS A 6 9.08 7.98 30.32
C LYS A 6 8.24 9.18 30.72
N ILE A 7 8.33 9.58 31.99
CA ILE A 7 7.64 10.77 32.52
C ILE A 7 8.02 12.00 31.70
N ARG A 8 9.33 12.22 31.48
CA ARG A 8 9.83 13.35 30.68
C ARG A 8 9.28 13.32 29.26
N ARG A 9 9.35 12.18 28.57
CA ARG A 9 8.89 12.00 27.18
C ARG A 9 7.41 12.31 27.02
N ILE A 10 6.55 11.75 27.88
CA ILE A 10 5.10 11.98 27.81
C ILE A 10 4.81 13.45 28.11
N ARG A 11 5.45 14.01 29.14
CA ARG A 11 5.31 15.42 29.51
C ARG A 11 5.64 16.34 28.33
N THR A 12 6.76 16.11 27.64
CA THR A 12 7.15 16.92 26.48
C THR A 12 6.21 16.73 25.30
N ALA A 13 5.74 15.51 25.05
CA ALA A 13 4.76 15.24 23.98
C ALA A 13 3.42 15.96 24.23
N LYS A 14 3.06 16.20 25.50
CA LYS A 14 1.89 16.99 25.90
C LYS A 14 2.17 18.48 26.07
N VAL A 15 3.37 18.95 25.70
CA VAL A 15 3.78 20.36 25.81
C VAL A 15 3.61 20.90 27.24
N MET A 16 3.86 20.05 28.24
CA MET A 16 3.78 20.42 29.65
C MET A 16 5.17 20.79 30.20
N THR A 17 5.25 21.85 31.00
CA THR A 17 6.46 22.18 31.78
C THR A 17 6.55 21.31 33.02
N GLN A 18 7.74 21.17 33.61
CA GLN A 18 7.91 20.46 34.89
C GLN A 18 7.07 21.09 36.00
N LYS A 19 6.94 22.42 36.03
CA LYS A 19 6.09 23.11 37.02
C LYS A 19 4.61 22.75 36.83
N GLN A 20 4.15 22.71 35.59
CA GLN A 20 2.78 22.30 35.27
C GLN A 20 2.51 20.83 35.62
N LEU A 21 3.46 19.91 35.40
CA LEU A 21 3.25 18.52 35.79
C LEU A 21 3.31 18.33 37.31
N ALA A 22 4.23 19.01 37.99
CA ALA A 22 4.41 18.94 39.43
C ALA A 22 3.16 19.42 40.21
N GLY A 23 2.45 20.42 39.67
CA GLY A 23 1.25 20.98 40.29
C GLY A 23 1.52 21.40 41.73
N ASP A 24 0.59 21.04 42.62
CA ASP A 24 0.64 21.44 44.03
C ASP A 24 1.09 20.31 44.97
N ARG A 25 1.14 19.07 44.47
CA ARG A 25 1.46 17.90 45.31
C ARG A 25 2.96 17.57 45.38
N ILE A 26 3.72 17.91 44.35
CA ILE A 26 5.18 17.73 44.34
C ILE A 26 5.89 18.99 43.89
N THR A 27 7.16 19.14 44.22
CA THR A 27 7.95 20.30 43.78
C THR A 27 8.53 20.08 42.38
N ARG A 28 8.73 21.17 41.61
CA ARG A 28 9.46 21.13 40.34
C ARG A 28 10.82 20.46 40.48
N ASN A 29 11.52 20.72 41.58
CA ASN A 29 12.84 20.13 41.85
C ASN A 29 12.74 18.61 42.07
N MET A 30 11.73 18.14 42.81
CA MET A 30 11.47 16.71 42.98
C MET A 30 11.19 16.03 41.64
N LEU A 31 10.30 16.61 40.81
CA LEU A 31 10.01 16.09 39.47
C LEU A 31 11.28 16.06 38.59
N SER A 32 12.10 17.11 38.63
CA SER A 32 13.36 17.16 37.87
C SER A 32 14.33 16.05 38.29
N ARG A 33 14.43 15.75 39.59
CA ARG A 33 15.28 14.65 40.08
C ARG A 33 14.73 13.28 39.65
N ILE A 34 13.41 13.11 39.62
CA ILE A 34 12.77 11.91 39.12
C ILE A 34 13.05 11.73 37.62
N GLU A 35 12.84 12.76 36.81
CA GLU A 35 13.07 12.72 35.35
C GLU A 35 14.53 12.42 34.98
N CYS A 36 15.49 12.86 35.80
CA CYS A 36 16.91 12.57 35.63
C CYS A 36 17.35 11.22 36.24
N GLY A 37 16.44 10.45 36.85
CA GLY A 37 16.75 9.18 37.51
C GLY A 37 17.55 9.31 38.82
N VAL A 38 17.65 10.51 39.38
CA VAL A 38 18.37 10.80 40.64
C VAL A 38 17.52 10.46 41.87
N ALA A 39 16.19 10.39 41.71
CA ALA A 39 15.26 10.02 42.76
C ALA A 39 14.20 9.05 42.24
N THR A 40 13.85 8.06 43.06
CA THR A 40 12.74 7.14 42.77
C THR A 40 11.47 7.67 43.44
N PRO A 41 10.35 7.84 42.72
CA PRO A 41 9.11 8.35 43.31
C PRO A 41 8.49 7.34 44.28
N SER A 42 7.77 7.82 45.29
CA SER A 42 6.86 6.96 46.08
C SER A 42 5.69 6.49 45.21
N LEU A 43 4.99 5.43 45.61
CA LEU A 43 3.79 4.97 44.90
C LEU A 43 2.75 6.09 44.77
N GLU A 44 2.51 6.85 45.85
CA GLU A 44 1.60 7.99 45.83
C GLU A 44 2.02 9.08 44.82
N THR A 45 3.32 9.41 44.79
CA THR A 45 3.87 10.37 43.83
C THR A 45 3.71 9.87 42.40
N LEU A 46 3.94 8.58 42.18
CA LEU A 46 3.82 7.98 40.87
C LEU A 46 2.37 7.97 40.38
N LEU A 47 1.42 7.57 41.23
CA LEU A 47 -0.02 7.60 40.93
C LEU A 47 -0.47 9.02 40.55
N TYR A 48 -0.02 10.02 41.31
CA TYR A 48 -0.29 11.42 41.01
C TYR A 48 0.28 11.86 39.66
N ILE A 49 1.53 11.52 39.35
CA ILE A 49 2.15 11.84 38.06
C ILE A 49 1.41 11.15 36.90
N ALA A 50 1.05 9.88 37.07
CA ALA A 50 0.35 9.09 36.06
C ALA A 50 -1.04 9.67 35.74
N GLU A 51 -1.79 10.05 36.77
CA GLU A 51 -3.09 10.72 36.64
C GLU A 51 -2.95 12.04 35.86
N ARG A 52 -1.99 12.89 36.24
CA ARG A 52 -1.74 14.18 35.58
C ARG A 52 -1.30 14.02 34.12
N LEU A 53 -0.59 12.95 33.81
CA LEU A 53 -0.20 12.61 32.45
C LEU A 53 -1.30 11.84 31.69
N ASN A 54 -2.42 11.49 32.33
CA ASN A 54 -3.48 10.65 31.80
C ASN A 54 -2.94 9.34 31.20
N VAL A 55 -2.13 8.61 31.98
CA VAL A 55 -1.56 7.31 31.62
C VAL A 55 -1.71 6.32 32.77
N SER A 56 -1.66 5.02 32.48
CA SER A 56 -1.66 4.01 33.53
C SER A 56 -0.34 4.07 34.34
N PRO A 57 -0.40 3.99 35.69
CA PRO A 57 0.80 3.82 36.51
C PRO A 57 1.63 2.60 36.10
N GLY A 58 0.96 1.54 35.63
CA GLY A 58 1.61 0.33 35.13
C GLY A 58 2.51 0.61 33.93
N TYR A 59 2.13 1.52 33.03
CA TYR A 59 2.99 1.90 31.89
C TYR A 59 4.31 2.57 32.33
N LEU A 60 4.25 3.40 33.37
CA LEU A 60 5.44 4.06 33.91
C LEU A 60 6.40 3.05 34.55
N LEU A 61 5.87 1.99 35.15
CA LEU A 61 6.63 0.92 35.80
C LEU A 61 7.08 -0.19 34.85
N ALA A 62 6.38 -0.38 33.74
CA ALA A 62 6.64 -1.48 32.81
C ALA A 62 8.06 -1.43 32.23
N GLU A 63 8.64 -2.58 31.90
CA GLU A 63 9.92 -2.66 31.19
C GLU A 63 9.82 -3.75 30.11
N GLY A 64 10.68 -3.69 29.09
CA GLY A 64 10.71 -4.70 28.03
C GLY A 64 9.37 -4.89 27.32
N GLU A 65 8.84 -6.12 27.35
CA GLU A 65 7.59 -6.51 26.71
C GLU A 65 6.35 -5.82 27.32
N ASP A 66 6.32 -5.64 28.65
CA ASP A 66 5.20 -4.95 29.30
C ASP A 66 5.09 -3.50 28.81
N GLU A 67 6.24 -2.82 28.59
CA GLU A 67 6.26 -1.45 28.08
C GLU A 67 5.66 -1.39 26.66
N ARG A 68 6.00 -2.37 25.82
CA ARG A 68 5.42 -2.52 24.47
C ARG A 68 3.91 -2.74 24.53
N MET A 69 3.43 -3.56 25.46
CA MET A 69 2.00 -3.82 25.60
C MET A 69 1.20 -2.55 25.93
N TYR A 70 1.68 -1.75 26.88
CA TYR A 70 1.03 -0.48 27.22
C TYR A 70 1.08 0.54 26.07
N LEU A 71 2.18 0.62 25.35
CA LEU A 71 2.29 1.47 24.15
C LEU A 71 1.28 1.06 23.08
N LYS A 72 1.15 -0.24 22.83
CA LYS A 72 0.18 -0.79 21.88
C LYS A 72 -1.23 -0.44 22.30
N MET A 73 -1.60 -0.68 23.56
CA MET A 73 -2.93 -0.36 24.09
C MET A 73 -3.31 1.13 23.90
N TYR A 74 -2.37 2.05 24.09
CA TYR A 74 -2.62 3.49 23.90
C TYR A 74 -2.78 3.91 22.43
N ARG A 75 -2.07 3.24 21.51
CA ARG A 75 -1.99 3.66 20.10
C ARG A 75 -2.95 2.91 19.19
N ILE A 76 -3.34 1.69 19.56
CA ILE A 76 -4.09 0.78 18.70
C ILE A 76 -5.46 1.34 18.30
N GLU A 77 -6.09 2.14 19.15
CA GLU A 77 -7.41 2.72 18.82
C GLU A 77 -7.30 3.72 17.66
N ASN A 78 -6.29 4.60 17.68
CA ASN A 78 -6.07 5.56 16.60
C ASN A 78 -5.67 4.85 15.31
N ILE A 79 -4.81 3.82 15.40
CA ILE A 79 -4.42 3.00 14.25
C ILE A 79 -5.66 2.32 13.64
N ARG A 80 -6.49 1.65 14.47
CA ARG A 80 -7.73 1.00 14.01
C ARG A 80 -8.72 1.98 13.40
N ARG A 81 -8.84 3.19 13.96
CA ARG A 81 -9.73 4.23 13.44
C ARG A 81 -9.28 4.67 12.05
N ALA A 82 -8.01 5.02 11.87
CA ALA A 82 -7.45 5.41 10.58
C ALA A 82 -7.58 4.27 9.55
N PHE A 83 -7.27 3.03 9.96
CA PHE A 83 -7.38 1.86 9.09
C PHE A 83 -8.81 1.62 8.59
N ARG A 84 -9.79 1.61 9.49
CA ARG A 84 -11.21 1.43 9.12
C ARG A 84 -11.77 2.60 8.34
N GLY A 85 -11.22 3.81 8.53
CA GLY A 85 -11.58 5.00 7.79
C GLY A 85 -11.05 5.01 6.35
N GLY A 86 -10.17 4.07 5.98
CA GLY A 86 -9.49 4.08 4.67
C GLY A 86 -8.39 5.13 4.57
N GLU A 87 -7.99 5.74 5.69
CA GLU A 87 -6.92 6.74 5.76
C GLU A 87 -5.56 6.03 5.84
N PHE A 88 -5.17 5.31 4.79
CA PHE A 88 -4.06 4.37 4.83
C PHE A 88 -2.70 5.05 5.03
N GLU A 89 -2.46 6.23 4.44
CA GLU A 89 -1.24 7.02 4.70
C GLU A 89 -1.14 7.43 6.17
N ILE A 90 -2.22 7.96 6.75
CA ILE A 90 -2.27 8.36 8.16
C ILE A 90 -2.07 7.12 9.05
N CYS A 91 -2.72 6.01 8.72
CA CYS A 91 -2.58 4.77 9.47
C CYS A 91 -1.12 4.27 9.46
N ARG A 92 -0.47 4.30 8.30
CA ARG A 92 0.96 3.97 8.13
C ARG A 92 1.83 4.87 9.02
N ASP A 93 1.63 6.18 8.96
CA ASP A 93 2.42 7.13 9.76
C ASP A 93 2.22 6.92 11.27
N LEU A 94 0.99 6.62 11.71
CA LEU A 94 0.70 6.26 13.10
C LEU A 94 1.41 4.97 13.52
N CYS A 95 1.48 3.97 12.64
CA CYS A 95 2.19 2.71 12.88
C CYS A 95 3.70 2.93 12.97
N LEU A 96 4.30 3.69 12.05
CA LEU A 96 5.73 4.01 12.08
C LEU A 96 6.11 4.83 13.31
N ALA A 97 5.27 5.81 13.67
CA ALA A 97 5.47 6.61 14.88
C ALA A 97 5.18 5.83 16.18
N SER A 98 4.64 4.60 16.09
CA SER A 98 4.16 3.84 17.25
C SER A 98 5.27 3.37 18.20
N GLY A 99 6.51 3.25 17.70
CA GLY A 99 7.61 2.65 18.45
C GLY A 99 7.37 1.17 18.80
N LEU A 100 6.49 0.51 18.04
CA LEU A 100 6.19 -0.93 18.15
C LEU A 100 6.91 -1.70 17.03
N GLU A 101 8.19 -1.38 16.82
CA GLU A 101 9.00 -2.05 15.81
C GLU A 101 9.15 -3.54 16.12
N GLY A 102 8.86 -4.37 15.12
CA GLY A 102 8.88 -5.82 15.23
C GLY A 102 7.62 -6.44 15.84
N ASP A 103 6.57 -5.66 16.11
CA ASP A 103 5.27 -6.20 16.50
C ASP A 103 4.54 -6.78 15.27
N ASP A 104 4.13 -8.05 15.35
CA ASP A 104 3.59 -8.79 14.20
C ASP A 104 2.30 -8.17 13.66
N GLU A 105 1.39 -7.71 14.53
CA GLU A 105 0.16 -7.08 14.11
C GLU A 105 0.41 -5.69 13.50
N ILE A 106 1.38 -4.92 14.01
CA ILE A 106 1.76 -3.65 13.41
C ILE A 106 2.41 -3.86 12.05
N ASN A 107 3.28 -4.86 11.88
CA ASN A 107 3.85 -5.22 10.60
C ASN A 107 2.76 -5.63 9.60
N LEU A 108 1.77 -6.42 10.01
CA LEU A 108 0.65 -6.79 9.15
C LEU A 108 -0.16 -5.56 8.70
N VAL A 109 -0.50 -4.66 9.63
CA VAL A 109 -1.22 -3.41 9.30
C VAL A 109 -0.40 -2.53 8.37
N LEU A 110 0.91 -2.41 8.58
CA LEU A 110 1.81 -1.67 7.68
C LEU A 110 1.82 -2.27 6.28
N ALA A 111 1.88 -3.60 6.17
CA ALA A 111 1.84 -4.30 4.89
C ALA A 111 0.53 -4.02 4.14
N GLU A 112 -0.61 -4.11 4.83
CA GLU A 112 -1.92 -3.82 4.24
C GLU A 112 -2.05 -2.36 3.82
N CYS A 113 -1.66 -1.41 4.67
CA CYS A 113 -1.67 0.01 4.32
C CYS A 113 -0.80 0.29 3.09
N CYS A 114 0.44 -0.21 3.06
CA CYS A 114 1.33 -0.01 1.92
C CYS A 114 0.76 -0.62 0.64
N ALA A 115 0.18 -1.82 0.69
CA ALA A 115 -0.46 -2.44 -0.47
C ALA A 115 -1.66 -1.63 -0.98
N LYS A 116 -2.49 -1.07 -0.09
CA LYS A 116 -3.62 -0.21 -0.47
C LYS A 116 -3.16 1.09 -1.11
N ILE A 117 -2.20 1.78 -0.50
CA ILE A 117 -1.60 3.00 -1.06
C ILE A 117 -0.98 2.70 -2.43
N ALA A 118 -0.25 1.59 -2.57
CA ALA A 118 0.37 1.19 -3.82
C ALA A 118 -0.66 1.03 -4.95
N LYS A 119 -1.79 0.38 -4.67
CA LYS A 119 -2.90 0.22 -5.63
C LYS A 119 -3.53 1.56 -6.01
N GLU A 120 -3.69 2.49 -5.07
CA GLU A 120 -4.19 3.84 -5.36
C GLU A 120 -3.22 4.62 -6.25
N ARG A 121 -1.92 4.62 -5.92
CA ARG A 121 -0.88 5.25 -6.75
C ARG A 121 -0.83 4.63 -8.14
N PHE A 122 -0.95 3.30 -8.23
CA PHE A 122 -1.04 2.60 -9.51
C PHE A 122 -2.25 3.07 -10.33
N ARG A 123 -3.43 3.19 -9.71
CA ARG A 123 -4.64 3.68 -10.39
C ARG A 123 -4.47 5.09 -10.95
N GLU A 124 -3.82 5.96 -10.20
CA GLU A 124 -3.50 7.34 -10.58
C GLU A 124 -2.35 7.45 -11.61
N GLY A 125 -1.76 6.31 -12.02
CA GLY A 125 -0.63 6.29 -12.94
C GLY A 125 0.71 6.66 -12.30
N LYS A 126 0.79 6.82 -10.97
CA LYS A 126 2.03 7.09 -10.24
C LYS A 126 2.82 5.80 -10.04
N LEU A 127 3.51 5.36 -11.10
CA LEU A 127 4.17 4.06 -11.17
C LEU A 127 5.39 3.92 -10.24
N ARG A 128 6.20 4.96 -10.05
CA ARG A 128 7.39 4.87 -9.18
C ARG A 128 6.99 4.77 -7.72
N SER A 129 6.02 5.59 -7.30
CA SER A 129 5.45 5.51 -5.96
C SER A 129 4.74 4.18 -5.73
N ALA A 130 3.97 3.69 -6.71
CA ALA A 130 3.32 2.39 -6.61
C ALA A 130 4.32 1.26 -6.40
N VAL A 131 5.41 1.23 -7.18
CA VAL A 131 6.52 0.27 -7.01
C VAL A 131 7.07 0.32 -5.59
N ARG A 132 7.46 1.51 -5.11
CA ARG A 132 8.03 1.67 -3.76
C ARG A 132 7.10 1.12 -2.68
N TYR A 133 5.81 1.46 -2.74
CA TYR A 133 4.86 0.99 -1.74
C TYR A 133 4.55 -0.50 -1.83
N PHE A 134 4.57 -1.10 -3.02
CA PHE A 134 4.46 -2.56 -3.13
C PHE A 134 5.69 -3.27 -2.54
N GLU A 135 6.89 -2.75 -2.78
CA GLU A 135 8.12 -3.29 -2.18
C GLU A 135 8.09 -3.18 -0.64
N GLU A 136 7.70 -2.02 -0.09
CA GLU A 136 7.48 -1.85 1.35
C GLU A 136 6.41 -2.82 1.89
N ALA A 137 5.31 -3.03 1.16
CA ALA A 137 4.25 -3.94 1.58
C ALA A 137 4.75 -5.39 1.72
N VAL A 138 5.56 -5.85 0.76
CA VAL A 138 6.18 -7.19 0.80
C VAL A 138 7.17 -7.30 1.95
N GLU A 139 7.97 -6.25 2.18
CA GLU A 139 8.93 -6.22 3.28
C GLU A 139 8.22 -6.33 4.65
N TYR A 140 7.16 -5.56 4.88
CA TYR A 140 6.41 -5.63 6.14
C TYR A 140 5.66 -6.95 6.29
N ALA A 141 5.09 -7.51 5.22
CA ALA A 141 4.46 -8.82 5.25
C ALA A 141 5.46 -9.89 5.70
N GLY A 142 6.66 -9.92 5.12
CA GLY A 142 7.71 -10.88 5.47
C GLY A 142 8.28 -10.74 6.90
N ARG A 143 8.02 -9.60 7.58
CA ARG A 143 8.37 -9.38 8.99
C ARG A 143 7.28 -9.82 9.97
N SER A 144 6.09 -10.15 9.49
CA SER A 144 4.97 -10.56 10.34
C SER A 144 4.84 -12.09 10.39
N ALA A 145 4.58 -12.65 11.56
CA ALA A 145 4.20 -14.05 11.73
C ALA A 145 2.86 -14.41 11.06
N TYR A 146 2.06 -13.41 10.68
CA TYR A 146 0.73 -13.57 10.07
C TYR A 146 0.74 -13.44 8.53
N ASP A 147 1.90 -13.55 7.89
CA ASP A 147 1.99 -13.52 6.42
C ASP A 147 1.19 -14.65 5.76
N SER A 148 0.08 -14.31 5.10
CA SER A 148 -0.74 -15.23 4.33
C SER A 148 -0.19 -15.52 2.92
N GLY A 149 0.81 -14.75 2.47
CA GLY A 149 1.29 -14.75 1.09
C GLY A 149 0.42 -13.95 0.12
N THR A 150 -0.74 -13.44 0.52
CA THR A 150 -1.65 -12.70 -0.37
C THR A 150 -1.04 -11.39 -0.86
N ILE A 151 -0.52 -10.57 0.07
CA ILE A 151 0.14 -9.29 -0.25
C ILE A 151 1.33 -9.48 -1.22
N PRO A 152 2.29 -10.38 -0.96
CA PRO A 152 3.39 -10.60 -1.88
C PRO A 152 2.96 -11.20 -3.23
N ALA A 153 1.92 -12.04 -3.28
CA ALA A 153 1.39 -12.52 -4.54
C ALA A 153 0.80 -11.39 -5.39
N GLU A 154 -0.06 -10.55 -4.80
CA GLU A 154 -0.66 -9.40 -5.49
C GLU A 154 0.42 -8.40 -5.95
N ALA A 155 1.31 -8.00 -5.04
CA ALA A 155 2.42 -7.10 -5.34
C ALA A 155 3.29 -7.63 -6.50
N GLY A 156 3.57 -8.95 -6.50
CA GLY A 156 4.27 -9.61 -7.59
C GLY A 156 3.63 -9.41 -8.95
N VAL A 157 2.31 -9.60 -9.04
CA VAL A 157 1.57 -9.42 -10.30
C VAL A 157 1.59 -7.95 -10.76
N TYR A 158 1.35 -7.01 -9.85
CA TYR A 158 1.41 -5.56 -10.17
C TYR A 158 2.80 -5.13 -10.64
N LEU A 159 3.86 -5.57 -9.94
CA LEU A 159 5.24 -5.22 -10.28
C LEU A 159 5.65 -5.80 -11.64
N ARG A 160 5.27 -7.04 -11.96
CA ARG A 160 5.48 -7.61 -13.31
C ARG A 160 4.76 -6.82 -14.39
N TYR A 161 3.51 -6.41 -14.13
CA TYR A 161 2.75 -5.58 -15.06
C TYR A 161 3.43 -4.23 -15.30
N MET A 162 3.84 -3.53 -14.24
CA MET A 162 4.54 -2.25 -14.37
C MET A 162 5.89 -2.38 -15.09
N ARG A 163 6.63 -3.47 -14.86
CA ARG A 163 7.89 -3.76 -15.57
C ARG A 163 7.68 -4.00 -17.07
N ARG A 164 6.52 -4.54 -17.48
CA ARG A 164 6.13 -4.66 -18.89
C ARG A 164 5.88 -3.30 -19.55
N ILE A 165 5.39 -2.31 -18.80
CA ILE A 165 5.20 -0.93 -19.28
C ILE A 165 6.55 -0.22 -19.42
N SER A 166 7.43 -0.36 -18.42
CA SER A 166 8.79 0.18 -18.47
C SER A 166 9.76 -0.70 -17.69
N THR A 167 10.84 -1.11 -18.34
CA THR A 167 11.89 -1.94 -17.71
C THR A 167 12.68 -1.21 -16.62
N THR A 168 12.54 0.12 -16.52
CA THR A 168 13.15 0.93 -15.46
C THR A 168 12.38 0.87 -14.14
N LEU A 169 11.19 0.26 -14.12
CA LEU A 169 10.34 0.12 -12.94
C LEU A 169 10.59 -1.22 -12.24
N GLY A 170 10.74 -1.16 -10.91
CA GLY A 170 10.79 -2.31 -9.99
C GLY A 170 12.14 -3.01 -9.88
N GLY A 171 12.50 -3.42 -8.66
CA GLY A 171 13.65 -4.28 -8.35
C GLY A 171 13.35 -5.79 -8.43
N GLU A 172 14.29 -6.64 -8.01
CA GLU A 172 13.96 -8.01 -7.63
C GLU A 172 13.20 -7.97 -6.30
N LEU A 173 12.01 -8.56 -6.25
CA LEU A 173 11.23 -8.65 -5.03
C LEU A 173 12.03 -9.41 -3.96
N PRO A 174 12.22 -8.84 -2.76
CA PRO A 174 12.84 -9.57 -1.67
C PRO A 174 11.89 -10.69 -1.21
N GLY A 175 12.35 -11.94 -1.27
CA GLY A 175 11.69 -13.04 -0.57
C GLY A 175 11.11 -14.17 -1.43
N ARG A 176 10.34 -15.02 -0.73
CA ARG A 176 9.87 -16.34 -1.11
C ARG A 176 9.05 -16.32 -2.42
N LYS A 177 9.24 -17.30 -3.31
CA LYS A 177 8.30 -17.54 -4.41
C LYS A 177 6.93 -17.91 -3.84
N VAL A 178 5.97 -17.02 -3.99
CA VAL A 178 4.58 -17.24 -3.61
C VAL A 178 3.77 -17.64 -4.84
N SER A 179 2.72 -18.45 -4.66
CA SER A 179 1.84 -18.82 -5.76
C SER A 179 0.99 -17.62 -6.20
N ASP A 180 1.00 -17.33 -7.50
CA ASP A 180 0.12 -16.32 -8.11
C ASP A 180 -1.38 -16.59 -7.83
N GLY A 181 -1.77 -17.83 -7.52
CA GLY A 181 -3.16 -18.18 -7.18
C GLY A 181 -3.69 -17.45 -5.93
N LEU A 182 -2.80 -16.97 -5.05
CA LEU A 182 -3.21 -16.17 -3.89
C LEU A 182 -3.64 -14.73 -4.27
N ALA A 183 -3.34 -14.28 -5.49
CA ALA A 183 -3.73 -12.96 -6.00
C ALA A 183 -5.11 -12.95 -6.68
N PHE A 184 -5.82 -14.08 -6.74
CA PHE A 184 -7.13 -14.17 -7.42
C PHE A 184 -8.24 -13.35 -6.75
N GLY A 185 -8.03 -12.88 -5.52
CA GLY A 185 -8.95 -11.95 -4.84
C GLY A 185 -8.94 -10.54 -5.42
N ASP A 186 -7.92 -10.16 -6.20
CA ASP A 186 -7.81 -8.85 -6.83
C ASP A 186 -8.18 -8.92 -8.33
N PRO A 187 -9.22 -8.20 -8.80
CA PRO A 187 -9.66 -8.25 -10.20
C PRO A 187 -8.59 -7.81 -11.20
N PHE A 188 -7.72 -6.87 -10.82
CA PHE A 188 -6.66 -6.41 -11.69
C PHE A 188 -5.55 -7.46 -11.79
N CYS A 189 -5.19 -8.12 -10.68
CA CYS A 189 -4.28 -9.26 -10.72
C CYS A 189 -4.80 -10.39 -11.61
N VAL A 190 -6.10 -10.74 -11.50
CA VAL A 190 -6.73 -11.73 -12.38
C VAL A 190 -6.59 -11.33 -13.86
N TYR A 191 -6.87 -10.07 -14.20
CA TYR A 191 -6.68 -9.53 -15.55
C TYR A 191 -5.24 -9.69 -16.06
N VAL A 192 -4.23 -9.32 -15.27
CA VAL A 192 -2.82 -9.44 -15.66
C VAL A 192 -2.44 -10.91 -15.89
N LEU A 193 -2.87 -11.80 -14.98
CA LEU A 193 -2.61 -13.25 -15.09
C LEU A 193 -3.33 -13.90 -16.28
N LEU A 194 -4.46 -13.34 -16.74
CA LEU A 194 -5.11 -13.77 -17.98
C LEU A 194 -4.34 -13.28 -19.21
N LEU A 195 -3.85 -12.04 -19.21
CA LEU A 195 -2.99 -11.55 -20.30
C LEU A 195 -1.70 -12.37 -20.41
N GLU A 196 -1.06 -12.71 -19.29
CA GLU A 196 0.11 -13.58 -19.27
C GLU A 196 -0.21 -14.94 -19.90
N ARG A 197 -1.30 -15.60 -19.49
CA ARG A 197 -1.73 -16.89 -20.06
C ARG A 197 -2.12 -16.81 -21.53
N LEU A 198 -2.75 -15.72 -21.96
CA LEU A 198 -3.12 -15.52 -23.35
C LEU A 198 -1.86 -15.39 -24.22
N ALA A 199 -0.84 -14.67 -23.76
CA ALA A 199 0.42 -14.54 -24.46
C ALA A 199 1.16 -15.88 -24.66
N ASP A 200 1.01 -16.81 -23.71
CA ASP A 200 1.61 -18.16 -23.79
C ASP A 200 0.85 -19.11 -24.75
N ARG A 201 -0.39 -18.76 -25.14
CA ARG A 201 -1.23 -19.59 -26.03
C ARG A 201 -1.11 -19.10 -27.48
N ALA A 202 -0.80 -20.03 -28.38
CA ALA A 202 -0.72 -19.73 -29.82
C ALA A 202 -2.09 -19.71 -30.53
N ASP A 203 -3.14 -20.27 -29.91
CA ASP A 203 -4.46 -20.46 -30.54
C ASP A 203 -5.46 -19.30 -30.31
N GLY A 204 -5.09 -18.32 -29.48
CA GLY A 204 -5.97 -17.21 -29.09
C GLY A 204 -7.22 -17.65 -28.34
N SER A 205 -7.25 -18.84 -27.77
CA SER A 205 -8.35 -19.26 -26.90
C SER A 205 -8.34 -18.43 -25.61
N GLU A 206 -9.51 -17.91 -25.23
CA GLU A 206 -9.63 -17.12 -24.00
C GLU A 206 -9.24 -17.99 -22.79
N PRO A 207 -8.28 -17.54 -21.96
CA PRO A 207 -7.95 -18.24 -20.74
C PRO A 207 -9.10 -18.12 -19.73
N VAL A 208 -9.30 -19.16 -18.94
CA VAL A 208 -10.30 -19.20 -17.87
C VAL A 208 -9.57 -19.21 -16.54
N LEU A 209 -9.96 -18.29 -15.64
CA LEU A 209 -9.54 -18.31 -14.25
C LEU A 209 -10.75 -18.23 -13.31
N PRO A 210 -10.65 -18.78 -12.09
CA PRO A 210 -11.67 -18.62 -11.07
C PRO A 210 -11.96 -17.14 -10.82
N GLY A 211 -13.25 -16.76 -10.75
CA GLY A 211 -13.67 -15.38 -10.49
C GLY A 211 -13.70 -14.45 -11.72
N TYR A 212 -13.30 -14.95 -12.90
CA TYR A 212 -13.45 -14.24 -14.18
C TYR A 212 -14.85 -14.45 -14.78
N GLU A 213 -15.90 -14.27 -13.98
CA GLU A 213 -17.29 -14.38 -14.40
C GLU A 213 -17.95 -13.00 -14.34
N ASP A 214 -17.74 -12.16 -15.36
CA ASP A 214 -18.82 -11.35 -15.94
C ASP A 214 -18.37 -10.59 -17.20
N THR A 215 -19.25 -10.54 -18.19
CA THR A 215 -19.06 -9.92 -19.51
C THR A 215 -19.20 -8.39 -19.54
N SER A 216 -19.16 -7.74 -18.38
CA SER A 216 -19.53 -6.33 -18.16
C SER A 216 -18.41 -5.43 -17.60
N ASN A 217 -17.17 -5.92 -17.49
CA ASN A 217 -16.02 -5.14 -17.00
C ASN A 217 -15.04 -4.77 -18.14
N LEU A 218 -14.50 -3.54 -18.14
CA LEU A 218 -13.49 -3.05 -19.07
C LEU A 218 -12.29 -3.99 -19.21
N LEU A 219 -11.85 -4.60 -18.11
CA LEU A 219 -10.75 -5.57 -18.12
C LEU A 219 -11.07 -6.81 -18.98
N ALA A 220 -12.31 -7.31 -18.89
CA ALA A 220 -12.74 -8.46 -19.68
C ALA A 220 -12.89 -8.13 -21.17
N ALA A 221 -13.37 -6.93 -21.48
CA ALA A 221 -13.42 -6.43 -22.86
C ALA A 221 -12.02 -6.36 -23.48
N HIS A 222 -11.01 -5.94 -22.72
CA HIS A 222 -9.63 -5.91 -23.19
C HIS A 222 -9.09 -7.32 -23.46
N ILE A 223 -9.32 -8.30 -22.58
CA ILE A 223 -8.92 -9.70 -22.83
C ILE A 223 -9.54 -10.24 -24.14
N LYS A 224 -10.83 -9.99 -24.36
CA LYS A 224 -11.51 -10.39 -25.60
C LYS A 224 -10.89 -9.73 -26.83
N ALA A 225 -10.57 -8.44 -26.74
CA ALA A 225 -9.88 -7.73 -27.81
C ALA A 225 -8.50 -8.33 -28.08
N SER A 226 -7.67 -8.56 -27.05
CA SER A 226 -6.35 -9.17 -27.22
C SER A 226 -6.45 -10.59 -27.80
N ALA A 227 -7.47 -11.37 -27.44
CA ALA A 227 -7.70 -12.71 -28.01
C ALA A 227 -8.14 -12.65 -29.49
N ALA A 228 -8.95 -11.66 -29.87
CA ALA A 228 -9.29 -11.40 -31.27
C ALA A 228 -8.07 -10.98 -32.09
N MET A 229 -7.17 -10.16 -31.53
CA MET A 229 -5.90 -9.76 -32.17
C MET A 229 -5.01 -10.96 -32.47
N GLN A 230 -4.85 -11.92 -31.54
CA GLN A 230 -4.07 -13.15 -31.78
C GLN A 230 -4.63 -14.00 -32.92
N LYS A 231 -5.93 -13.89 -33.21
CA LYS A 231 -6.60 -14.58 -34.32
C LYS A 231 -6.61 -13.75 -35.61
N GLY A 232 -5.92 -12.61 -35.65
CA GLY A 232 -5.90 -11.69 -36.79
C GLY A 232 -7.22 -10.92 -37.01
N ARG A 233 -8.14 -10.94 -36.04
CA ARG A 233 -9.45 -10.26 -36.14
C ARG A 233 -9.35 -8.82 -35.66
N TYR A 234 -8.52 -8.02 -36.34
CA TYR A 234 -8.19 -6.65 -35.92
C TYR A 234 -9.37 -5.67 -35.96
N HIS A 235 -10.31 -5.83 -36.90
CA HIS A 235 -11.53 -5.02 -36.92
C HIS A 235 -12.39 -5.24 -35.67
N GLU A 236 -12.63 -6.50 -35.30
CA GLU A 236 -13.40 -6.86 -34.09
C GLU A 236 -12.70 -6.37 -32.82
N ALA A 237 -11.39 -6.59 -32.72
CA ALA A 237 -10.60 -6.11 -31.59
C ALA A 237 -10.67 -4.59 -31.44
N ARG A 238 -10.57 -3.85 -32.55
CA ARG A 238 -10.67 -2.39 -32.55
C ARG A 238 -12.02 -1.89 -32.05
N GLU A 239 -13.13 -2.49 -32.47
CA GLU A 239 -14.47 -2.12 -31.99
C GLU A 239 -14.60 -2.34 -30.47
N LEU A 240 -14.08 -3.47 -29.95
CA LEU A 240 -14.07 -3.75 -28.51
C LEU A 240 -13.24 -2.71 -27.74
N LEU A 241 -12.04 -2.37 -28.22
CA LEU A 241 -11.15 -1.39 -27.58
C LEU A 241 -11.72 0.03 -27.64
N LEU A 242 -12.38 0.41 -28.74
CA LEU A 242 -13.10 1.69 -28.82
C LEU A 242 -14.26 1.74 -27.83
N GLY A 243 -14.98 0.63 -27.66
CA GLY A 243 -16.03 0.50 -26.64
C GLY A 243 -15.52 0.70 -25.21
N ILE A 244 -14.26 0.36 -24.93
CA ILE A 244 -13.62 0.64 -23.63
C ILE A 244 -13.42 2.15 -23.44
N LEU A 245 -12.97 2.86 -24.48
CA LEU A 245 -12.70 4.31 -24.41
C LEU A 245 -13.98 5.16 -24.34
N THR A 246 -15.11 4.66 -24.83
CA THR A 246 -16.40 5.35 -24.81
C THR A 246 -17.28 4.99 -23.60
N SER A 247 -16.81 4.08 -22.74
CA SER A 247 -17.54 3.68 -21.54
C SER A 247 -17.50 4.76 -20.45
N ASP A 248 -18.58 4.89 -19.68
CA ASP A 248 -18.63 5.74 -18.48
C ASP A 248 -17.86 5.13 -17.28
N SER A 249 -17.40 3.88 -17.41
CA SER A 249 -16.63 3.20 -16.36
C SER A 249 -15.18 3.66 -16.34
N THR A 250 -14.56 3.66 -15.15
CA THR A 250 -13.15 4.05 -14.98
C THR A 250 -12.27 2.83 -14.71
N ALA A 251 -11.07 2.82 -15.30
CA ALA A 251 -10.02 1.84 -15.06
C ALA A 251 -8.72 2.53 -14.61
N PRO A 252 -7.72 1.79 -14.08
CA PRO A 252 -6.41 2.35 -13.77
C PRO A 252 -5.75 3.04 -14.98
N ASP A 253 -5.03 4.14 -14.80
CA ASP A 253 -4.27 4.79 -15.89
C ASP A 253 -3.34 3.82 -16.65
N PRO A 254 -2.60 2.92 -15.97
CA PRO A 254 -1.74 1.94 -16.64
C PRO A 254 -2.51 0.92 -17.49
N PHE A 255 -3.82 0.75 -17.28
CA PHE A 255 -4.66 -0.10 -18.13
C PHE A 255 -4.90 0.57 -19.49
N TYR A 256 -5.19 1.88 -19.52
CA TYR A 256 -5.41 2.60 -20.77
C TYR A 256 -4.15 2.69 -21.63
N TYR A 257 -2.96 2.60 -21.04
CA TYR A 257 -1.71 2.45 -21.79
C TYR A 257 -1.74 1.22 -22.72
N ASN A 258 -2.20 0.08 -22.21
CA ASN A 258 -2.34 -1.14 -23.02
C ASN A 258 -3.44 -1.00 -24.06
N VAL A 259 -4.57 -0.37 -23.71
CA VAL A 259 -5.66 -0.09 -24.67
C VAL A 259 -5.14 0.74 -25.85
N PHE A 260 -4.36 1.79 -25.60
CA PHE A 260 -3.76 2.59 -26.67
C PHE A 260 -2.70 1.82 -27.46
N PHE A 261 -1.91 0.98 -26.79
CA PHE A 261 -0.94 0.10 -27.45
C PHE A 261 -1.64 -0.87 -28.43
N ASP A 262 -2.70 -1.54 -27.99
CA ASP A 262 -3.45 -2.49 -28.81
C ASP A 262 -4.24 -1.78 -29.94
N LEU A 263 -4.80 -0.60 -29.66
CA LEU A 263 -5.48 0.23 -30.68
C LEU A 263 -4.53 0.74 -31.75
N GLU A 264 -3.28 1.08 -31.41
CA GLU A 264 -2.26 1.43 -32.39
C GLU A 264 -2.01 0.26 -33.34
N ILE A 265 -1.83 -0.96 -32.81
CA ILE A 265 -1.61 -2.16 -33.62
C ILE A 265 -2.82 -2.43 -34.50
N CYS A 266 -4.03 -2.49 -33.93
CA CYS A 266 -5.24 -2.74 -34.71
C CYS A 266 -5.44 -1.70 -35.80
N SER A 267 -5.15 -0.42 -35.52
CA SER A 267 -5.31 0.65 -36.51
C SER A 267 -4.31 0.53 -37.66
N LYS A 268 -3.09 0.05 -37.40
CA LYS A 268 -2.10 -0.26 -38.46
C LYS A 268 -2.57 -1.41 -39.35
N GLU A 269 -3.04 -2.49 -38.74
CA GLU A 269 -3.49 -3.70 -39.45
C GLU A 269 -4.80 -3.49 -40.23
N THR A 270 -5.58 -2.47 -39.88
CA THR A 270 -6.81 -2.08 -40.61
C THR A 270 -6.62 -0.87 -41.53
N ASP A 271 -5.39 -0.53 -41.92
CA ASP A 271 -5.03 0.62 -42.78
C ASP A 271 -5.51 2.00 -42.29
N ASN A 272 -5.80 2.13 -40.99
CA ASN A 272 -6.15 3.40 -40.35
C ASN A 272 -4.90 4.08 -39.76
N TYR A 273 -3.98 4.50 -40.64
CA TYR A 273 -2.70 5.10 -40.24
C TYR A 273 -2.84 6.38 -39.42
N ARG A 274 -3.89 7.16 -39.66
CA ARG A 274 -4.18 8.36 -38.88
C ARG A 274 -4.51 7.99 -37.42
N GLY A 275 -5.42 7.04 -37.22
CA GLY A 275 -5.74 6.54 -35.88
C GLY A 275 -4.53 5.94 -35.19
N ALA A 276 -3.70 5.17 -35.91
CA ALA A 276 -2.47 4.61 -35.36
C ALA A 276 -1.51 5.70 -34.82
N TYR A 277 -1.35 6.81 -35.53
CA TYR A 277 -0.55 7.95 -35.06
C TYR A 277 -1.16 8.61 -33.82
N GLU A 278 -2.48 8.83 -33.80
CA GLU A 278 -3.20 9.42 -32.67
C GLU A 278 -3.05 8.56 -31.40
N TYR A 279 -3.20 7.24 -31.50
CA TYR A 279 -3.04 6.32 -30.36
C TYR A 279 -1.58 6.18 -29.92
N ALA A 280 -0.62 6.19 -30.85
CA ALA A 280 0.80 6.21 -30.51
C ALA A 280 1.17 7.46 -29.69
N ALA A 281 0.68 8.64 -30.10
CA ALA A 281 0.90 9.89 -29.38
C ALA A 281 0.24 9.87 -27.99
N GLY A 282 -1.00 9.38 -27.89
CA GLY A 282 -1.71 9.21 -26.61
C GLY A 282 -0.97 8.26 -25.66
N LYS A 283 -0.46 7.14 -26.19
CA LYS A 283 0.34 6.17 -25.44
C LYS A 283 1.62 6.78 -24.86
N VAL A 284 2.37 7.54 -25.66
CA VAL A 284 3.62 8.20 -25.23
C VAL A 284 3.33 9.26 -24.16
N SER A 285 2.35 10.13 -24.40
CA SER A 285 1.93 11.16 -23.43
C SER A 285 1.50 10.55 -22.10
N LEU A 286 0.73 9.45 -22.14
CA LEU A 286 0.32 8.73 -20.94
C LEU A 286 1.53 8.12 -20.21
N LEU A 287 2.47 7.51 -20.93
CA LEU A 287 3.68 6.94 -20.35
C LEU A 287 4.55 8.01 -19.66
N GLU A 288 4.78 9.14 -20.32
CA GLU A 288 5.54 10.26 -19.75
C GLU A 288 4.90 10.74 -18.46
N ARG A 289 3.58 10.98 -18.45
CA ARG A 289 2.81 11.36 -17.26
C ARG A 289 2.93 10.34 -16.12
N MET A 290 2.88 9.05 -16.45
CA MET A 290 2.95 7.97 -15.48
C MET A 290 4.34 7.79 -14.85
N LEU A 291 5.39 8.22 -15.56
CA LEU A 291 6.79 8.15 -15.09
C LEU A 291 7.29 9.46 -14.49
N SER A 292 6.64 10.59 -14.80
CA SER A 292 6.96 11.91 -14.26
C SER A 292 6.39 12.08 -12.86
N GLU A 293 6.99 11.42 -11.88
CA GLU A 293 6.77 11.77 -10.48
C GLU A 293 7.86 12.76 -10.05
N ALA A 294 7.46 13.96 -9.65
CA ALA A 294 8.36 14.84 -8.91
C ALA A 294 8.57 14.20 -7.53
N GLU A 295 9.83 13.95 -7.15
CA GLU A 295 10.19 13.56 -5.79
C GLU A 295 9.65 14.64 -4.84
N SER A 296 8.55 14.31 -4.15
CA SER A 296 7.87 15.18 -3.19
C SER A 296 8.17 14.71 -1.78
#